data_AF-A0A6G5QHT5-F1
#
_entry.id   AF-A0A6G5QHT5-F1
#
_cell.length_a   1.000
_cell.length_b   1.000
_cell.length_c   1.000
_cell.angle_alpha   90.00
_cell.angle_beta   90.00
_cell.angle_gamma   90.00
#
_symmetry.space_group_name_H-M   'P 1'
#
loop_
_entity.id
_entity.type
_entity.pdbx_description
1 polymer ?
#
loop_
_entity_poly.entity_id
_entity_poly.type
_entity_poly.pdbx_seq_one_letter_code
_entity_poly.pdbx_strand_id
1 'polypeptide(L)'
;MSEQIKLAIFSAILGDKKVRIIDFISQNVDENGFLNTTISELCKTLDISKPTAIATFKMLQNAGVLKRIKNGVYELSQKSQIC
;
A
#
# COMPACT_ATOMS: atom_id res chain seq x y z
N MET A 1 15.01 4.99 -15.20
CA MET A 1 15.23 3.66 -15.84
C MET A 1 14.99 2.52 -14.85
N SER A 2 15.71 2.47 -13.72
CA SER A 2 15.64 1.34 -12.77
C SER A 2 14.29 1.17 -12.05
N GLU A 3 13.56 2.26 -11.81
CA GLU A 3 12.30 2.24 -11.04
C GLU A 3 11.11 1.66 -11.83
N GLN A 4 11.01 1.98 -13.12
CA GLN A 4 9.98 1.42 -14.01
C GLN A 4 10.10 -0.10 -14.14
N ILE A 5 11.34 -0.62 -14.14
CA ILE A 5 11.59 -2.06 -14.17
C ILE A 5 11.11 -2.74 -12.89
N LYS A 6 11.32 -2.12 -11.71
CA LYS A 6 10.82 -2.65 -10.43
C LYS A 6 9.29 -2.75 -10.43
N LEU A 7 8.61 -1.68 -10.85
CA LEU A 7 7.15 -1.67 -10.93
C LEU A 7 6.61 -2.73 -11.90
N ALA A 8 7.27 -2.92 -13.05
CA ALA A 8 6.90 -3.97 -14.00
C ALA A 8 7.07 -5.37 -13.41
N ILE A 9 8.17 -5.64 -12.71
CA ILE A 9 8.43 -6.93 -12.04
C ILE A 9 7.39 -7.17 -10.93
N PHE A 10 7.14 -6.17 -10.08
CA PHE A 10 6.13 -6.30 -9.02
C PHE A 10 4.74 -6.51 -9.59
N SER A 11 4.41 -5.88 -10.72
CA SER A 11 3.11 -6.05 -11.35
C SER A 11 2.94 -7.47 -11.90
N ALA A 12 3.97 -8.03 -12.53
CA ALA A 12 3.96 -9.39 -13.02
C ALA A 12 3.76 -10.44 -11.91
N ILE A 13 4.21 -10.16 -10.67
CA ILE A 13 4.14 -11.10 -9.54
C ILE A 13 2.88 -10.89 -8.70
N LEU A 14 2.56 -9.64 -8.35
CA LEU A 14 1.48 -9.28 -7.41
C LEU A 14 0.16 -8.92 -8.12
N GLY A 15 0.23 -8.61 -9.41
CA GLY A 15 -0.85 -8.07 -10.22
C GLY A 15 -0.94 -6.55 -10.16
N ASP A 16 -1.32 -5.93 -11.29
CA ASP A 16 -1.35 -4.47 -11.47
C ASP A 16 -2.12 -3.73 -10.38
N LYS A 17 -3.27 -4.28 -9.95
CA LYS A 17 -4.13 -3.65 -8.95
C LYS A 17 -3.45 -3.54 -7.59
N LYS A 18 -2.68 -4.56 -7.17
CA LYS A 18 -1.99 -4.53 -5.88
C LYS A 18 -0.82 -3.56 -5.90
N VAL A 19 -0.07 -3.54 -7.01
CA VAL A 19 1.03 -2.58 -7.19
C VAL A 19 0.53 -1.15 -7.17
N ARG A 20 -0.58 -0.85 -7.86
CA ARG A 20 -1.21 0.48 -7.81
C ARG A 20 -1.60 0.91 -6.40
N ILE A 21 -2.10 -0.01 -5.57
CA ILE A 21 -2.41 0.29 -4.17
C ILE A 21 -1.12 0.61 -3.38
N ILE A 22 -0.07 -0.18 -3.56
CA ILE A 22 1.21 0.01 -2.87
C ILE A 22 1.85 1.35 -3.28
N ASP A 23 1.84 1.64 -4.57
CA ASP A 23 2.35 2.89 -5.14
C ASP A 23 1.56 4.11 -4.64
N PHE A 24 0.22 4.00 -4.61
CA PHE A 24 -0.65 5.02 -4.02
C PHE A 24 -0.29 5.29 -2.55
N ILE A 25 -0.10 4.23 -1.74
CA ILE A 25 0.31 4.39 -0.34
C ILE A 25 1.64 5.13 -0.27
N SER A 26 2.64 4.73 -1.06
CA SER A 26 3.97 5.35 -1.06
C SER A 26 3.95 6.83 -1.42
N GLN A 27 3.02 7.28 -2.28
CA GLN A 27 2.91 8.67 -2.72
C GLN A 27 2.06 9.55 -1.78
N ASN A 28 1.20 8.94 -0.95
CA ASN A 28 0.26 9.65 -0.08
C ASN A 28 0.62 9.59 1.42
N VAL A 29 1.81 9.09 1.72
CA VAL A 29 2.36 9.07 3.07
C VAL A 29 3.01 10.42 3.39
N ASP A 30 2.78 10.91 4.59
CA ASP A 30 3.39 12.15 5.08
C ASP A 30 4.88 11.95 5.49
N GLU A 31 5.53 13.05 5.87
CA GLU A 31 6.93 13.07 6.31
C GLU A 31 7.23 12.16 7.52
N ASN A 32 6.20 11.82 8.30
CA ASN A 32 6.30 10.99 9.51
C ASN A 32 5.94 9.53 9.22
N GLY A 33 5.61 9.16 7.98
CA GLY A 33 5.24 7.80 7.62
C GLY A 33 3.76 7.48 7.79
N PHE A 34 2.89 8.47 8.02
CA PHE A 34 1.45 8.23 8.16
C PHE A 34 0.70 8.42 6.84
N LEU A 35 -0.18 7.46 6.56
CA LEU A 35 -1.16 7.50 5.48
C LEU A 35 -2.53 7.85 6.07
N ASN A 36 -3.05 9.01 5.68
CA ASN A 36 -4.39 9.48 6.05
C ASN A 36 -5.37 9.27 4.90
N THR A 37 -5.80 8.02 4.68
CA THR A 37 -6.75 7.67 3.63
C THR A 37 -7.66 6.52 4.07
N THR A 38 -8.96 6.62 3.76
CA THR A 38 -9.90 5.52 4.00
C THR A 38 -9.88 4.50 2.86
N ILE A 39 -10.18 3.22 3.15
CA ILE A 39 -10.30 2.19 2.10
C ILE A 39 -11.32 2.60 1.04
N SER A 40 -12.43 3.22 1.44
CA SER A 40 -13.47 3.68 0.52
C SER A 40 -12.98 4.76 -0.45
N GLU A 41 -12.17 5.69 0.03
CA GLU A 41 -11.59 6.76 -0.78
C GLU A 41 -10.55 6.22 -1.75
N LEU A 42 -9.66 5.35 -1.27
CA LEU A 42 -8.70 4.65 -2.11
C LEU A 42 -9.38 3.83 -3.22
N CYS A 43 -10.49 3.14 -2.90
CA CYS A 43 -11.27 2.39 -3.89
C CYS A 43 -11.84 3.31 -4.99
N LYS A 44 -12.30 4.51 -4.61
CA LYS A 44 -12.81 5.50 -5.58
C LYS A 44 -11.69 6.07 -6.44
N THR A 45 -10.56 6.41 -5.84
CA THR A 45 -9.42 7.02 -6.54
C THR A 45 -8.78 6.06 -7.55
N LEU A 46 -8.68 4.77 -7.21
CA LEU A 46 -7.99 3.77 -8.04
C LEU A 46 -8.94 2.93 -8.90
N ASP A 47 -10.26 3.12 -8.78
CA ASP A 47 -11.29 2.24 -9.35
C ASP A 47 -11.06 0.75 -9.02
N ILE A 48 -10.82 0.48 -7.73
CA ILE A 48 -10.54 -0.87 -7.23
C ILE A 48 -11.66 -1.32 -6.29
N SER A 49 -11.99 -2.62 -6.36
CA SER A 49 -13.00 -3.21 -5.48
C SER A 49 -12.55 -3.21 -4.01
N LYS A 50 -13.51 -3.00 -3.10
CA LYS A 50 -13.26 -3.07 -1.65
C LYS A 50 -12.56 -4.36 -1.21
N PRO A 51 -12.93 -5.57 -1.70
CA PRO A 51 -12.22 -6.79 -1.35
C PRO A 51 -10.73 -6.75 -1.71
N THR A 52 -10.37 -6.24 -2.89
CA THR A 52 -8.98 -6.14 -3.33
C THR A 52 -8.18 -5.15 -2.48
N ALA A 53 -8.76 -3.98 -2.17
CA ALA A 53 -8.13 -3.01 -1.29
C ALA A 53 -7.90 -3.58 0.12
N ILE A 54 -8.93 -4.19 0.72
CA ILE A 54 -8.83 -4.83 2.04
C ILE A 54 -7.78 -5.95 2.04
N ALA A 55 -7.77 -6.80 1.02
CA ALA A 55 -6.80 -7.89 0.92
C ALA A 55 -5.36 -7.37 0.84
N THR A 56 -5.13 -6.28 0.09
CA THR A 56 -3.80 -5.68 -0.04
C THR A 56 -3.35 -5.02 1.26
N PHE A 57 -4.24 -4.28 1.94
CA PHE A 57 -3.94 -3.70 3.25
C PHE A 57 -3.63 -4.79 4.28
N LYS A 58 -4.43 -5.87 4.34
CA LYS A 58 -4.14 -7.02 5.20
C LYS A 58 -2.80 -7.69 4.87
N MET A 59 -2.45 -7.81 3.60
CA MET A 59 -1.16 -8.36 3.17
C MET A 59 0.01 -7.52 3.70
N LEU A 60 -0.08 -6.19 3.56
CA LEU A 60 0.94 -5.26 4.07
C LEU A 60 1.01 -5.25 5.61
N GLN A 61 -0.14 -5.41 6.28
CA GLN A 61 -0.22 -5.56 7.73
C GLN A 61 0.42 -6.85 8.22
N ASN A 62 0.13 -7.97 7.57
CA ASN A 62 0.71 -9.27 7.91
C ASN A 62 2.23 -9.29 7.65
N ALA A 63 2.70 -8.57 6.63
CA ALA A 63 4.11 -8.38 6.36
C ALA A 63 4.80 -7.44 7.36
N GLY A 64 4.06 -6.79 8.26
CA GLY A 64 4.60 -5.84 9.24
C GLY A 64 5.05 -4.50 8.64
N VAL A 65 4.63 -4.20 7.41
CA VAL A 65 4.99 -2.97 6.68
C VAL A 65 3.96 -1.86 6.93
N LEU A 66 2.70 -2.22 7.17
CA LEU A 66 1.62 -1.26 7.41
C LEU A 66 0.95 -1.56 8.74
N LYS A 67 0.75 -0.56 9.59
CA LYS A 67 0.04 -0.69 10.86
C LYS A 67 -1.17 0.21 10.86
N ARG A 68 -2.33 -0.32 11.27
CA ARG A 68 -3.54 0.52 11.42
C ARG A 68 -3.53 1.15 12.80
N ILE A 69 -3.60 2.48 12.86
CA ILE A 69 -3.69 3.23 14.11
C ILE A 69 -5.15 3.47 14.46
N LYS A 70 -5.91 4.03 13.52
CA LYS A 70 -7.36 4.27 13.64
C LYS A 70 -8.03 4.16 12.27
N ASN A 71 -9.33 4.39 12.20
CA ASN A 71 -10.03 4.35 10.92
C ASN A 71 -9.49 5.44 9.97
N GLY A 72 -9.03 5.04 8.78
CA GLY A 72 -8.46 5.97 7.80
C GLY A 72 -7.06 6.48 8.11
N VAL A 73 -6.40 5.99 9.17
CA VAL A 73 -5.02 6.38 9.51
C VAL A 73 -4.17 5.13 9.71
N TYR A 74 -3.14 5.03 8.88
CA TYR A 74 -2.18 3.94 8.87
C TYR A 74 -0.77 4.49 9.02
N GLU A 75 0.11 3.72 9.63
CA GLU A 75 1.52 4.03 9.82
C GLU A 75 2.34 3.04 9.00
N LEU A 76 3.22 3.53 8.13
CA LEU A 76 4.23 2.69 7.50
C LEU A 76 5.30 2.35 8.53
N SER A 77 5.34 1.07 8.88
CA SER A 77 6.37 0.53 9.73
C SER A 77 7.63 0.31 8.90
N GLN A 78 8.58 1.23 9.01
CA GLN A 78 9.95 1.04 8.55
C GLN A 78 10.68 0.06 9.48
N LYS A 79 10.14 -1.13 9.71
CA LYS A 79 10.92 -2.21 10.28
C LYS A 79 11.72 -2.82 9.14
N SER A 80 12.81 -2.14 8.78
CA SER A 80 13.94 -2.81 8.14
C SER A 80 14.51 -3.80 9.15
N GLN A 81 13.85 -4.96 9.28
CA GLN A 81 14.41 -6.16 9.89
C GLN A 81 14.67 -7.12 8.74
N ILE A 82 15.75 -6.83 8.01
CA ILE A 82 16.56 -7.91 7.46
C ILE A 82 17.26 -8.47 8.70
N CYS A 83 16.68 -9.53 9.27
CA CYS A 83 17.42 -10.45 10.13
C CYS A 83 18.18 -11.41 9.23
#